data_AF-A0A135VVW1-F1
#
_entry.id   AF-A0A135VVW1-F1
#
_cell.length_a   1.000
_cell.length_b   1.000
_cell.length_c   1.000
_cell.angle_alpha   90.00
_cell.angle_beta   90.00
_cell.angle_gamma   90.00
#
_symmetry.space_group_name_H-M   'P 1'
#
loop_
_entity.id
_entity.type
_entity.pdbx_description
1 polymer ?
#
loop_
_entity_poly.entity_id
_entity_poly.type
_entity_poly.pdbx_seq_one_letter_code
_entity_poly.pdbx_strand_id
1 'polypeptide(L)'
;MVKKPVSRSPRKQRRRVQTASLHERKNMLKCRLDEFLQEEYGLRSLVVKKGDLVKIMRGQFRDTEGKVTSVSYKRGVVFLDNTTITKADGKESAVPMHASNLMLVKLELDDERKALIERKMMKIVESEE
;
A
#
# COMPACT_ATOMS: atom_id res chain seq x y z
N MET A 1 -7.76 -26.92 15.23
CA MET A 1 -8.64 -25.73 15.31
C MET A 1 -9.32 -25.52 13.97
N VAL A 2 -10.66 -25.61 13.91
CA VAL A 2 -11.40 -25.35 12.65
C VAL A 2 -11.39 -23.85 12.36
N LYS A 3 -10.99 -23.48 11.14
CA LYS A 3 -10.96 -22.10 10.66
C LYS A 3 -12.39 -21.55 10.71
N LYS A 4 -12.67 -20.58 11.60
CA LYS A 4 -14.02 -19.97 11.68
C LYS A 4 -14.44 -19.47 10.28
N PRO A 5 -15.65 -19.81 9.79
CA PRO A 5 -16.05 -19.48 8.43
C PRO A 5 -16.15 -17.97 8.26
N VAL A 6 -15.52 -17.46 7.21
CA VAL A 6 -15.68 -16.07 6.81
C VAL A 6 -17.08 -15.90 6.22
N SER A 7 -17.85 -14.95 6.73
CA SER A 7 -19.19 -14.66 6.22
C SER A 7 -19.16 -14.32 4.72
N ARG A 8 -19.95 -15.03 3.90
CA ARG A 8 -20.14 -14.74 2.46
C ARG A 8 -21.06 -13.54 2.19
N SER A 9 -21.80 -13.06 3.20
CA SER A 9 -22.71 -11.92 3.04
C SER A 9 -21.95 -10.61 2.73
N PRO A 10 -22.23 -9.94 1.60
CA PRO A 10 -21.57 -8.68 1.21
C PRO A 10 -21.73 -7.58 2.26
N ARG A 11 -22.90 -7.49 2.91
CA ARG A 11 -23.20 -6.50 3.96
C ARG A 11 -22.23 -6.62 5.13
N LYS A 12 -21.97 -7.84 5.60
CA LYS A 12 -21.04 -8.12 6.71
C LYS A 12 -19.59 -7.83 6.31
N GLN A 13 -19.20 -8.10 5.07
CA GLN A 13 -17.85 -7.82 4.57
C GLN A 13 -17.58 -6.32 4.43
N ARG A 14 -18.51 -5.55 3.83
CA ARG A 14 -18.39 -4.09 3.71
C ARG A 14 -18.32 -3.41 5.07
N ARG A 15 -19.18 -3.83 6.01
CA ARG A 15 -19.15 -3.31 7.40
C ARG A 15 -17.78 -3.55 8.05
N ARG A 16 -17.19 -4.74 7.88
CA ARG A 16 -15.86 -5.06 8.44
C ARG A 16 -14.78 -4.11 7.95
N VAL A 17 -14.74 -3.81 6.65
CA VAL A 17 -13.75 -2.88 6.09
C VAL A 17 -13.98 -1.46 6.63
N GLN A 18 -15.23 -1.01 6.66
CA GLN A 18 -15.58 0.32 7.14
C GLN A 18 -15.24 0.53 8.62
N THR A 19 -15.51 -0.47 9.47
CA THR A 19 -15.26 -0.39 10.92
C THR A 19 -13.89 -0.93 11.34
N ALA A 20 -13.01 -1.26 10.37
CA ALA A 20 -11.70 -1.82 10.66
C ALA A 20 -10.87 -0.87 11.54
N SER A 21 -10.11 -1.46 12.47
CA SER A 21 -9.15 -0.74 13.32
C SER A 21 -7.98 -0.17 12.50
N LEU A 22 -7.21 0.76 13.07
CA LEU A 22 -6.09 1.39 12.35
C LEU A 22 -5.01 0.40 11.92
N HIS A 23 -4.69 -0.59 12.75
CA HIS A 23 -3.73 -1.65 12.42
C HIS A 23 -4.23 -2.50 11.24
N GLU A 24 -5.52 -2.84 11.21
CA GLU A 24 -6.11 -3.57 10.08
C GLU A 24 -6.11 -2.72 8.81
N ARG A 25 -6.45 -1.43 8.89
CA ARG A 25 -6.40 -0.50 7.74
C ARG A 25 -4.99 -0.35 7.18
N LYS A 26 -3.97 -0.30 8.04
CA LYS A 26 -2.55 -0.33 7.61
C LYS A 26 -2.24 -1.58 6.81
N ASN A 27 -2.71 -2.75 7.26
CA ASN A 27 -2.51 -4.01 6.55
C ASN A 27 -3.32 -4.13 5.24
N MET A 28 -4.41 -3.38 5.08
CA MET A 28 -5.18 -3.30 3.83
C MET A 28 -4.50 -2.40 2.79
N LEU A 29 -3.71 -1.40 3.22
CA LEU A 29 -2.99 -0.46 2.37
C LEU A 29 -1.68 -1.06 1.78
N LYS A 30 -1.80 -2.22 1.15
CA LYS A 30 -0.69 -2.87 0.43
C LYS A 30 -0.64 -2.41 -1.03
N CYS A 31 0.58 -2.28 -1.53
CA CYS A 31 0.92 -1.90 -2.90
C CYS A 31 1.74 -3.03 -3.54
N ARG A 32 1.63 -3.18 -4.86
CA ARG A 32 2.45 -4.13 -5.63
C ARG A 32 3.89 -3.64 -5.66
N LEU A 33 4.86 -4.54 -5.47
CA LEU A 33 6.27 -4.23 -5.69
C LEU A 33 6.59 -4.23 -7.19
N ASP A 34 7.58 -3.46 -7.62
CA ASP A 34 8.15 -3.55 -8.96
C ASP A 34 8.81 -4.92 -9.18
N GLU A 35 8.98 -5.34 -10.43
CA GLU A 35 9.44 -6.69 -10.78
C GLU A 35 10.83 -6.98 -10.19
N PHE A 36 11.76 -6.03 -10.27
CA PHE A 36 13.08 -6.14 -9.64
C PHE A 36 13.01 -6.37 -8.12
N LEU A 37 12.14 -5.64 -7.42
CA LEU A 37 11.95 -5.79 -5.97
C LEU A 37 11.21 -7.09 -5.62
N GLN A 38 10.36 -7.60 -6.51
CA GLN A 38 9.72 -8.90 -6.32
C GLN A 38 10.74 -10.03 -6.40
N GLU A 39 11.68 -9.96 -7.33
CA GLU A 39 12.77 -10.93 -7.47
C GLU A 39 13.73 -10.87 -6.28
N GLU A 40 14.16 -9.66 -5.89
CA GLU A 40 15.06 -9.46 -4.76
C GLU A 40 14.45 -9.97 -3.45
N TYR A 41 13.18 -9.62 -3.19
CA TYR A 41 12.56 -9.90 -1.90
C TYR A 41 11.65 -11.14 -1.86
N GLY A 42 11.32 -11.74 -3.01
CA GLY A 42 10.34 -12.83 -3.11
C GLY A 42 8.90 -12.42 -2.75
N LEU A 43 8.62 -11.11 -2.61
CA LEU A 43 7.33 -10.61 -2.12
C LEU A 43 6.53 -9.93 -3.24
N ARG A 44 5.27 -10.32 -3.42
CA ARG A 44 4.38 -9.64 -4.38
C ARG A 44 3.95 -8.24 -3.95
N SER A 45 3.80 -7.99 -2.64
CA SER A 45 3.25 -6.74 -2.13
C SER A 45 3.72 -6.36 -0.73
N LEU A 46 3.82 -5.05 -0.49
CA LEU A 46 4.25 -4.45 0.78
C LEU A 46 3.36 -3.26 1.16
N VAL A 47 3.34 -2.90 2.44
CA VAL A 47 2.59 -1.73 2.92
C VAL A 47 3.36 -0.46 2.57
N VAL A 48 2.66 0.51 1.97
CA VAL A 48 3.25 1.81 1.59
C VAL A 48 3.65 2.59 2.84
N LYS A 49 4.85 3.18 2.81
CA LYS A 49 5.34 4.08 3.85
C LYS A 49 5.62 5.46 3.25
N LYS A 50 5.65 6.47 4.12
CA LYS A 50 6.21 7.79 3.75
C LYS A 50 7.63 7.58 3.21
N GLY A 51 8.02 8.37 2.22
CA GLY A 51 9.37 8.35 1.65
C GLY A 51 9.64 7.29 0.57
N ASP A 52 8.77 6.28 0.43
CA ASP A 52 8.83 5.33 -0.70
C ASP A 52 8.68 6.08 -2.04
N LEU A 53 9.34 5.56 -3.09
CA LEU A 53 9.15 6.00 -4.47
C LEU A 53 8.13 5.08 -5.14
N VAL A 54 7.08 5.67 -5.71
CA VAL A 54 5.95 4.94 -6.29
C VAL A 54 5.67 5.42 -7.70
N LYS A 55 5.36 4.48 -8.58
CA LYS A 55 4.82 4.73 -9.92
C LYS A 55 3.32 4.56 -9.91
N ILE A 56 2.61 5.46 -10.57
CA ILE A 56 1.15 5.43 -10.67
C ILE A 56 0.76 4.58 -11.88
N MET A 57 -0.03 3.52 -11.66
CA MET A 57 -0.41 2.59 -12.72
C MET A 57 -1.76 2.92 -13.37
N ARG A 58 -2.64 3.62 -12.65
CA ARG A 58 -4.03 3.89 -13.08
C ARG A 58 -4.44 5.33 -12.75
N GLY A 59 -5.29 5.90 -13.61
CA GLY A 59 -5.87 7.23 -13.42
C GLY A 59 -5.22 8.29 -14.31
N GLN A 60 -5.52 9.56 -14.03
CA GLN A 60 -5.06 10.72 -14.81
C GLN A 60 -3.53 10.89 -14.77
N PHE A 61 -2.90 10.57 -13.64
CA PHE A 61 -1.46 10.70 -13.41
C PHE A 61 -0.69 9.41 -13.72
N ARG A 62 -1.21 8.58 -14.62
CA ARG A 62 -0.60 7.28 -14.95
C ARG A 62 0.82 7.45 -15.49
N ASP A 63 1.66 6.45 -15.22
CA ASP A 63 3.07 6.34 -15.61
C ASP A 63 3.98 7.44 -15.06
N THR A 64 3.47 8.26 -14.14
CA THR A 64 4.25 9.24 -13.39
C THR A 64 4.80 8.61 -12.12
N GLU A 65 6.05 8.93 -11.80
CA GLU A 65 6.67 8.57 -10.53
C GLU A 65 6.52 9.72 -9.52
N GLY A 66 6.36 9.37 -8.26
CA GLY A 66 6.25 10.34 -7.18
C GLY A 66 6.71 9.75 -5.86
N LYS A 67 7.25 10.59 -4.99
CA LYS A 67 7.57 10.21 -3.62
C LYS A 67 6.33 10.32 -2.73
N VAL A 68 6.19 9.40 -1.77
CA VAL A 68 5.08 9.44 -0.81
C VAL A 68 5.31 10.52 0.24
N THR A 69 4.47 11.55 0.22
CA THR A 69 4.48 12.63 1.21
C THR A 69 3.87 12.19 2.53
N SER A 70 2.70 11.54 2.45
CA SER A 70 1.94 11.12 3.63
C SER A 70 0.99 9.97 3.32
N VAL A 71 0.72 9.17 4.36
CA VAL A 71 -0.22 8.04 4.30
C VAL A 71 -1.32 8.27 5.33
N SER A 72 -2.57 8.30 4.89
CA SER A 72 -3.73 8.42 5.77
C SER A 72 -4.41 7.08 5.95
N TYR A 73 -4.04 6.33 6.99
CA TYR A 73 -4.65 5.03 7.30
C TYR A 73 -6.14 5.13 7.66
N LYS A 74 -6.57 6.25 8.26
CA LYS A 74 -7.99 6.49 8.56
C LYS A 74 -8.82 6.56 7.28
N ARG A 75 -8.31 7.25 6.25
CA ARG A 75 -9.01 7.40 4.97
C ARG A 75 -8.73 6.26 3.99
N GLY A 76 -7.68 5.47 4.22
CA GLY A 76 -7.25 4.41 3.30
C GLY A 76 -6.58 4.95 2.04
N VAL A 77 -5.92 6.12 2.11
CA VAL A 77 -5.35 6.83 0.96
C VAL A 77 -3.91 7.27 1.20
N VAL A 78 -3.19 7.46 0.11
CA VAL A 78 -1.80 7.89 0.00
C VAL A 78 -1.74 9.21 -0.75
N PHE A 79 -0.87 10.12 -0.34
CA PHE A 79 -0.60 11.37 -1.05
C PHE A 79 0.83 11.33 -1.60
N LEU A 80 0.98 11.78 -2.85
CA LEU A 80 2.26 11.85 -3.55
C LEU A 80 2.57 13.31 -3.90
N ASP A 81 3.85 13.66 -3.95
CA ASP A 81 4.31 15.02 -4.22
C ASP A 81 3.89 15.50 -5.62
N ASN A 82 3.99 14.63 -6.63
CA ASN A 82 3.73 14.97 -8.03
C ASN A 82 2.25 14.85 -8.44
N THR A 83 1.35 14.60 -7.48
CA THR A 83 -0.09 14.50 -7.73
C THR A 83 -0.83 15.67 -7.07
N THR A 84 -0.74 16.84 -7.67
CA THR A 84 -1.46 18.04 -7.23
C THR A 84 -2.47 18.49 -8.30
N ILE A 85 -3.57 19.09 -7.84
CA ILE A 85 -4.54 19.79 -8.68
C ILE A 85 -4.58 21.25 -8.24
N THR A 86 -4.57 22.16 -9.20
CA THR A 86 -4.78 23.59 -8.97
C THR A 86 -6.27 23.87 -8.77
N LYS A 87 -6.62 24.51 -7.66
CA LYS A 87 -7.99 24.99 -7.41
C LYS A 87 -8.24 26.29 -8.16
N ALA A 88 -9.52 26.70 -8.23
CA ALA A 88 -9.92 28.00 -8.79
C ALA A 88 -9.19 29.19 -8.12
N ASP A 89 -8.87 29.06 -6.83
CA ASP A 89 -8.12 30.06 -6.05
C ASP A 89 -6.60 30.07 -6.36
N GLY A 90 -6.12 29.28 -7.32
CA GLY A 90 -4.70 29.14 -7.68
C GLY A 90 -3.86 28.28 -6.74
N LYS A 91 -4.41 27.84 -5.59
CA LYS A 91 -3.71 26.97 -4.64
C LYS A 91 -3.65 25.52 -5.11
N GLU A 92 -2.51 24.87 -4.90
CA GLU A 92 -2.34 23.44 -5.16
C GLU A 92 -2.88 22.57 -4.02
N SER A 93 -3.52 21.46 -4.37
CA SER A 93 -4.04 20.47 -3.43
C SER A 93 -3.63 19.07 -3.86
N ALA A 94 -3.04 18.32 -2.92
CA ALA A 94 -2.66 16.93 -3.17
C ALA A 94 -3.90 16.04 -3.40
N VAL A 95 -3.80 15.17 -4.40
CA VAL A 95 -4.84 14.22 -4.77
C VAL A 95 -4.69 12.94 -3.94
N PRO A 96 -5.76 12.46 -3.28
CA PRO A 96 -5.70 11.20 -2.56
C PRO A 96 -5.72 10.02 -3.54
N MET A 97 -4.73 9.13 -3.44
CA MET A 97 -4.60 7.94 -4.27
C MET A 97 -4.73 6.66 -3.42
N HIS A 98 -5.36 5.62 -3.96
CA HIS A 98 -5.42 4.31 -3.29
C HIS A 98 -4.16 3.49 -3.61
N ALA A 99 -3.59 2.80 -2.62
CA ALA A 99 -2.32 2.05 -2.78
C ALA A 99 -2.37 0.96 -3.86
N SER A 100 -3.55 0.38 -4.14
CA SER A 100 -3.70 -0.63 -5.20
C SER A 100 -3.46 -0.09 -6.62
N ASN A 101 -3.53 1.23 -6.80
CA ASN A 101 -3.30 1.88 -8.10
C ASN A 101 -1.84 2.28 -8.28
N LEU A 102 -1.00 2.02 -7.27
CA LEU A 102 0.41 2.36 -7.26
C LEU A 102 1.26 1.09 -7.41
N MET A 103 2.53 1.29 -7.74
CA MET A 103 3.57 0.27 -7.76
C MET A 103 4.82 0.84 -7.08
N LEU A 104 5.35 0.15 -6.07
CA LEU A 104 6.55 0.56 -5.35
C LEU A 104 7.78 0.30 -6.20
N VAL A 105 8.51 1.35 -6.56
CA VAL A 105 9.73 1.28 -7.37
C VAL A 105 10.98 1.26 -6.49
N LYS A 106 11.00 2.07 -5.43
CA LYS A 106 12.08 2.08 -4.43
C LYS A 106 11.50 2.13 -3.02
N LEU A 107 12.09 1.36 -2.12
CA LEU A 107 11.66 1.27 -0.73
C LEU A 107 12.54 2.12 0.17
N GLU A 108 11.92 2.83 1.11
CA GLU A 108 12.63 3.42 2.24
C GLU A 108 12.82 2.36 3.33
N LEU A 109 14.06 1.91 3.54
CA LEU A 109 14.40 0.79 4.40
C LEU A 109 14.79 1.25 5.81
N ASP A 110 13.84 1.19 6.74
CA ASP A 110 14.10 1.29 8.18
C ASP A 110 14.28 -0.11 8.79
N ASP A 111 14.90 -0.19 9.97
CA ASP A 111 15.17 -1.45 10.69
C ASP A 111 13.89 -2.27 10.92
N GLU A 112 12.77 -1.61 11.29
CA GLU A 112 11.47 -2.28 11.44
C GLU A 112 10.96 -2.88 10.12
N ARG A 113 11.25 -2.22 8.99
CA ARG A 113 10.78 -2.63 7.66
C ARG A 113 11.63 -3.80 7.15
N LYS A 114 12.94 -3.77 7.39
CA LYS A 114 13.86 -4.88 7.10
C LYS A 114 13.45 -6.14 7.87
N ALA A 115 13.25 -6.04 9.18
CA ALA A 115 12.79 -7.15 10.01
C ALA A 115 11.41 -7.71 9.56
N LEU A 116 10.53 -6.85 9.03
CA LEU A 116 9.24 -7.28 8.48
C LEU A 116 9.39 -8.02 7.14
N ILE A 117 10.32 -7.60 6.28
CA ILE A 117 10.61 -8.26 5.01
C ILE A 117 11.24 -9.63 5.28
N GLU A 118 12.28 -9.69 6.13
CA GLU A 118 12.94 -10.94 6.52
C GLU A 118 11.95 -11.95 7.12
N ARG A 119 11.09 -11.52 8.03
CA ARG A 119 10.04 -12.39 8.61
C ARG A 119 9.08 -12.94 7.55
N LYS A 120 8.80 -12.17 6.50
CA LYS A 120 7.95 -12.64 5.40
C LYS A 120 8.70 -13.57 4.46
N MET A 121 9.99 -13.33 4.23
CA MET A 121 10.85 -14.23 3.46
C MET A 121 10.97 -15.59 4.13
N MET A 122 11.29 -15.62 5.43
CA MET A 122 11.38 -16.88 6.19
C MET A 122 10.11 -17.72 6.07
N LYS A 123 8.93 -17.07 6.16
CA LYS A 123 7.64 -17.73 5.98
C LYS A 123 7.41 -18.33 4.60
N ILE A 124 8.03 -17.77 3.56
CA ILE A 124 7.92 -18.31 2.20
C ILE A 124 8.78 -19.57 2.11
N VAL A 125 10.02 -19.50 2.59
CA VAL A 125 10.94 -20.66 2.65
C VAL A 125 10.32 -21.82 3.44
N GLU A 126 9.81 -21.55 4.64
CA GLU A 126 9.11 -22.55 5.48
C GLU A 126 7.84 -23.14 4.83
N SER A 127 7.27 -22.47 3.83
CA SER A 127 6.08 -22.97 3.12
C SER A 127 6.39 -23.75 1.85
N GLU A 128 7.63 -23.64 1.36
CA GLU A 128 8.16 -24.38 0.22
C GLU A 128 8.80 -25.71 0.66
N GLU A 129 9.22 -25.79 1.92
CA GLU A 129 9.56 -27.04 2.65
C GLU A 129 8.32 -27.83 3.09
#